data_AF-A0A662WC11-F1
#
_entry.id   AF-A0A662WC11-F1
#
_cell.length_a   1.000
_cell.length_b   1.000
_cell.length_c   1.000
_cell.angle_alpha   90.00
_cell.angle_beta   90.00
_cell.angle_gamma   90.00
#
_symmetry.space_group_name_H-M   'P 1'
#
loop_
_entity.id
_entity.type
_entity.pdbx_description
1 polymer ?
#
loop_
_entity_poly.entity_id
_entity_poly.type
_entity_poly.pdbx_seq_one_letter_code
_entity_poly.pdbx_strand_id
1 'polypeptide(L)'
;TVYVYNNTNNASKVEVYNVTLTHSPIGNSGFMGVEVSEYISGVQLGYSEVLLSMLKNVPSKLTTVQGWLFVLVMPLFIFGGFSGELKNLFEPEIFGENLFYVLNTLYWVGWINFYVGLFNCLPAIPLDGGRVFHEAFTAVLSRRFGEKGEEVSKKVVRYLAYIIFASMFLSFVIPNLSKL
;
A
#
# COMPACT_ATOMS: atom_id res chain seq x y z
N THR A 1 -32.26 -12.04 -9.72
CA THR A 1 -33.09 -10.81 -9.61
C THR A 1 -32.89 -10.24 -8.24
N VAL A 2 -32.57 -8.95 -8.12
CA VAL A 2 -32.35 -8.26 -6.84
C VAL A 2 -33.52 -7.33 -6.58
N TYR A 3 -34.04 -7.36 -5.35
CA TYR A 3 -35.08 -6.46 -4.87
C TYR A 3 -34.41 -5.37 -4.04
N VAL A 4 -34.49 -4.12 -4.51
CA VAL A 4 -33.97 -2.97 -3.77
C VAL A 4 -35.15 -2.27 -3.10
N TYR A 5 -35.10 -2.19 -1.78
CA TYR A 5 -36.10 -1.50 -0.98
C TYR A 5 -35.57 -0.10 -0.67
N ASN A 6 -36.12 0.91 -1.34
CA ASN A 6 -35.78 2.29 -1.03
C ASN A 6 -36.84 2.89 -0.12
N ASN A 7 -36.44 3.28 1.09
CA ASN A 7 -37.31 3.92 2.08
C ASN A 7 -36.94 5.39 2.24
N THR A 8 -37.14 6.17 1.18
CA THR A 8 -37.05 7.64 1.23
C THR A 8 -38.44 8.22 0.98
N ASN A 9 -38.97 8.92 1.99
CA ASN A 9 -40.20 9.73 1.97
C ASN A 9 -41.55 8.97 1.97
N ASN A 10 -41.85 8.23 3.04
CA ASN A 10 -43.18 7.68 3.38
C ASN A 10 -43.87 6.79 2.32
N ALA A 11 -43.16 6.40 1.26
CA ALA A 11 -43.62 5.44 0.28
C ALA A 11 -42.53 4.40 0.03
N SER A 12 -42.77 3.16 0.45
CA SER A 12 -41.90 2.03 0.17
C SER A 12 -41.98 1.67 -1.31
N LYS A 13 -40.98 2.08 -2.10
CA LYS A 13 -40.87 1.72 -3.51
C LYS A 13 -39.93 0.52 -3.65
N VAL A 14 -40.44 -0.55 -4.25
CA VAL A 14 -39.64 -1.75 -4.57
C VAL A 14 -39.20 -1.65 -6.02
N GLU A 15 -37.90 -1.53 -6.24
CA GLU A 15 -37.31 -1.55 -7.58
C GLU A 15 -36.68 -2.92 -7.85
N VAL A 16 -37.06 -3.52 -8.97
CA VAL A 16 -36.65 -4.87 -9.34
C VAL A 16 -35.59 -4.78 -10.44
N TYR A 17 -34.39 -5.27 -10.12
CA TYR A 17 -33.29 -5.31 -11.07
C TYR A 17 -32.98 -6.75 -11.49
N ASN A 18 -33.01 -7.00 -12.79
CA ASN A 18 -32.49 -8.24 -13.36
C ASN A 18 -30.97 -8.11 -13.47
N VAL A 19 -30.26 -8.83 -12.61
CA VAL A 19 -28.80 -8.82 -12.56
C VAL A 19 -28.27 -10.17 -13.00
N THR A 20 -27.34 -10.14 -13.96
CA THR A 20 -26.58 -11.31 -14.40
C THR A 20 -25.33 -11.44 -13.53
N LEU A 21 -25.18 -12.58 -12.84
CA LEU A 21 -24.05 -12.85 -11.98
C LEU A 21 -22.83 -13.26 -12.82
N THR A 22 -21.65 -12.77 -12.44
CA THR A 22 -20.38 -13.22 -13.04
C THR A 22 -19.79 -14.40 -12.24
N HIS A 23 -18.77 -15.07 -12.75
CA HIS A 23 -18.14 -16.20 -12.05
C HIS A 23 -17.35 -15.72 -10.82
N SER A 24 -17.47 -16.41 -9.69
CA SER A 24 -16.82 -16.02 -8.44
C SER A 24 -15.32 -16.34 -8.43
N PRO A 25 -14.46 -15.40 -7.99
CA PRO A 25 -13.03 -15.65 -7.85
C PRO A 25 -12.68 -16.67 -6.74
N ILE A 26 -13.64 -17.07 -5.88
CA ILE A 26 -13.40 -17.94 -4.72
C ILE A 26 -14.38 -19.13 -4.65
N GLY A 27 -14.94 -19.57 -5.77
CA GLY A 27 -15.79 -20.76 -5.81
C GLY A 27 -16.61 -20.90 -7.09
N ASN A 28 -17.43 -21.95 -7.17
CA ASN A 28 -18.25 -22.22 -8.36
C ASN A 28 -19.66 -21.60 -8.29
N SER A 29 -19.76 -20.42 -7.67
CA SER A 29 -21.03 -19.70 -7.47
C SER A 29 -21.04 -18.39 -8.24
N GLY A 30 -22.23 -17.87 -8.54
CA GLY A 30 -22.37 -16.55 -9.13
C GLY A 30 -21.98 -15.46 -8.14
N PHE A 31 -21.13 -14.53 -8.55
CA PHE A 31 -20.64 -13.42 -7.76
C PHE A 31 -21.43 -12.15 -8.08
N MET A 32 -21.96 -11.55 -7.02
CA MET A 32 -22.50 -10.22 -6.99
C MET A 32 -21.62 -9.47 -6.01
N GLY A 33 -20.82 -8.52 -6.50
CA GLY A 33 -19.84 -7.77 -5.69
C GLY A 33 -20.52 -6.81 -4.71
N VAL A 34 -21.29 -7.34 -3.76
CA VAL A 34 -21.94 -6.61 -2.69
C VAL A 34 -21.02 -6.68 -1.49
N GLU A 35 -20.43 -5.55 -1.14
CA GLU A 35 -19.70 -5.39 0.12
C GLU A 35 -20.69 -5.01 1.21
N VAL A 36 -20.88 -5.90 2.18
CA VAL A 36 -21.71 -5.61 3.36
C VAL A 36 -20.85 -4.84 4.34
N SER A 37 -21.01 -3.52 4.35
CA SER A 37 -20.48 -2.66 5.40
C SER A 37 -21.49 -2.62 6.56
N GLU A 38 -21.02 -2.84 7.79
CA GLU A 38 -21.85 -2.76 8.99
C GLU A 38 -22.18 -1.29 9.31
N TYR A 39 -23.35 -0.85 8.87
CA TYR A 39 -23.94 0.43 9.27
C TYR A 39 -25.03 0.17 10.31
N ILE A 40 -24.95 0.82 11.48
CA ILE A 40 -26.12 0.93 12.37
C ILE A 40 -26.79 2.26 12.05
N SER A 41 -27.98 2.22 11.44
CA SER A 41 -28.77 3.42 11.13
C SER A 41 -28.02 4.49 10.33
N GLY A 42 -27.19 4.08 9.35
CA GLY A 42 -26.41 5.00 8.53
C GLY A 42 -25.15 5.57 9.21
N VAL A 43 -24.83 5.13 10.43
CA VAL A 43 -23.58 5.44 11.13
C VAL A 43 -22.58 4.32 10.86
N GLN A 44 -21.42 4.69 10.31
CA GLN A 44 -20.27 3.80 10.21
C GLN A 44 -19.66 3.62 11.60
N LEU A 45 -19.62 2.38 12.10
CA LEU A 45 -19.03 2.08 13.40
C LEU A 45 -17.51 2.03 13.28
N GLY A 46 -16.84 3.08 13.74
CA GLY A 46 -15.39 3.07 13.92
C GLY A 46 -15.03 2.48 15.29
N TYR A 47 -14.37 1.33 15.31
CA TYR A 47 -13.90 0.72 16.55
C TYR A 47 -12.47 1.18 16.87
N SER A 48 -12.34 2.12 17.81
CA SER A 48 -11.03 2.63 18.28
C SER A 48 -10.12 1.52 18.82
N GLU A 49 -10.70 0.50 19.46
CA GLU A 49 -9.96 -0.68 19.94
C GLU A 49 -9.35 -1.50 18.81
N VAL A 50 -10.05 -1.63 17.68
CA VAL A 50 -9.56 -2.36 16.49
C VAL A 50 -8.41 -1.58 15.86
N LEU A 51 -8.53 -0.26 15.74
CA LEU A 51 -7.43 0.58 15.26
C LEU A 51 -6.22 0.52 16.20
N LEU A 52 -6.44 0.66 17.51
CA LEU A 52 -5.36 0.65 18.50
C LEU A 52 -4.65 -0.71 18.54
N SER A 53 -5.40 -1.81 18.50
CA SER A 53 -4.83 -3.16 18.45
C SER A 53 -4.08 -3.40 17.15
N MET A 54 -4.57 -2.92 16.00
CA MET A 54 -3.83 -2.96 14.73
C MET A 54 -2.49 -2.24 14.86
N LEU A 55 -2.48 -0.99 15.35
CA LEU A 55 -1.27 -0.18 15.50
C LEU A 55 -0.27 -0.82 16.48
N LYS A 56 -0.74 -1.34 17.61
CA LYS A 56 0.11 -2.05 18.60
C LYS A 56 0.74 -3.32 18.05
N ASN A 57 0.11 -3.96 17.06
CA ASN A 57 0.61 -5.16 16.42
C ASN A 57 1.55 -4.88 15.23
N VAL A 58 1.79 -3.62 14.86
CA VAL A 58 2.73 -3.30 13.76
C VAL A 58 4.16 -3.79 14.06
N PRO A 59 4.73 -3.55 15.26
CA PRO A 59 6.09 -4.00 15.56
C PRO A 59 6.27 -5.51 15.50
N SER A 60 5.28 -6.28 15.95
CA SER A 60 5.35 -7.75 15.90
C SER A 60 5.31 -8.29 14.47
N LYS A 61 4.63 -7.59 13.56
CA LYS A 61 4.57 -7.94 12.13
C LYS A 61 5.92 -7.78 11.42
N LEU A 62 6.77 -6.84 11.85
CA LEU A 62 8.09 -6.60 11.25
C LEU A 62 9.06 -7.79 11.34
N THR A 63 8.72 -8.84 12.09
CA THR A 63 9.49 -10.09 12.16
C THR A 63 9.34 -10.97 10.90
N THR A 64 8.33 -10.69 10.06
CA THR A 64 8.01 -11.51 8.88
C THR A 64 8.05 -10.68 7.59
N VAL A 65 8.39 -11.32 6.46
CA VAL A 65 8.35 -10.67 5.15
C VAL A 65 6.94 -10.16 4.81
N GLN A 66 5.91 -10.92 5.18
CA GLN A 66 4.52 -10.51 5.01
C GLN A 66 4.21 -9.23 5.80
N GLY A 67 4.72 -9.11 7.03
CA GLY A 67 4.54 -7.90 7.82
C GLY A 67 5.33 -6.71 7.30
N TRP A 68 6.49 -6.92 6.68
CA TRP A 68 7.17 -5.87 5.92
C TRP A 68 6.32 -5.38 4.74
N LEU A 69 5.70 -6.29 3.97
CA LEU A 69 4.78 -5.90 2.89
C LEU A 69 3.58 -5.13 3.44
N PHE A 70 3.00 -5.58 4.56
CA PHE A 70 1.91 -4.87 5.25
C PHE A 70 2.32 -3.44 5.62
N VAL A 71 3.52 -3.26 6.18
CA VAL A 71 4.06 -1.95 6.56
C VAL A 71 4.30 -1.06 5.35
N LEU A 72 4.80 -1.62 4.23
CA LEU A 72 5.02 -0.88 2.99
C LEU A 72 3.73 -0.32 2.38
N VAL A 73 2.62 -1.06 2.46
CA VAL A 73 1.34 -0.64 1.86
C VAL A 73 0.45 0.14 2.83
N MET A 74 0.79 0.16 4.12
CA MET A 74 -0.07 0.71 5.17
C MET A 74 -0.49 2.17 4.90
N PRO A 75 0.43 3.12 4.64
CA PRO A 75 0.06 4.52 4.41
C PRO A 75 -0.87 4.74 3.21
N LEU A 76 -0.89 3.82 2.26
CA LEU A 76 -1.64 3.97 1.00
C LEU A 76 -2.98 3.24 1.03
N PHE A 77 -3.07 2.09 1.70
CA PHE A 77 -4.22 1.19 1.61
C PHE A 77 -4.85 0.81 2.94
N ILE A 78 -4.16 0.98 4.06
CA ILE A 78 -4.62 0.46 5.36
C ILE A 78 -4.93 1.60 6.33
N PHE A 79 -3.99 2.52 6.49
CA PHE A 79 -4.11 3.65 7.40
C PHE A 79 -3.42 4.87 6.78
N GLY A 80 -4.21 5.77 6.19
CA GLY A 80 -3.69 6.99 5.55
C GLY A 80 -3.43 8.17 6.50
N GLY A 81 -3.58 7.95 7.80
CA GLY A 81 -3.51 8.98 8.83
C GLY A 81 -4.85 9.21 9.55
N PHE A 82 -4.85 10.21 10.42
CA PHE A 82 -6.01 10.61 11.23
C PHE A 82 -6.89 11.57 10.44
N SER A 83 -7.66 11.04 9.48
CA SER A 83 -8.54 11.81 8.60
C SER A 83 -9.92 11.17 8.45
N GLY A 84 -10.91 11.94 8.01
CA GLY A 84 -12.27 11.44 7.80
C GLY A 84 -12.91 10.94 9.10
N GLU A 85 -13.57 9.79 9.04
CA GLU A 85 -14.28 9.20 10.17
C GLU A 85 -13.37 8.82 11.34
N LEU A 86 -12.08 8.54 11.08
CA LEU A 86 -11.11 8.24 12.13
C LEU A 86 -10.90 9.43 13.08
N LYS A 87 -11.08 10.67 12.59
CA LYS A 87 -11.01 11.87 13.43
C LYS A 87 -12.10 11.87 14.50
N ASN A 88 -13.28 11.34 14.19
CA ASN A 88 -14.42 11.29 15.10
C ASN A 88 -14.24 10.29 16.26
N LEU A 89 -13.20 9.43 16.19
CA LEU A 89 -12.86 8.49 17.25
C LEU A 89 -11.99 9.10 18.36
N PHE A 90 -11.52 10.33 18.17
CA PHE A 90 -10.62 11.00 19.10
C PHE A 90 -11.16 12.38 19.46
N GLU A 91 -11.16 12.69 20.75
CA GLU A 91 -11.47 14.02 21.25
C GLU A 91 -10.17 14.68 21.72
N PRO A 92 -9.63 15.67 20.96
CA PRO A 92 -8.34 16.28 21.29
C PRO A 92 -8.49 17.25 22.46
N GLU A 93 -7.95 16.89 23.62
CA GLU A 93 -7.88 17.79 24.78
C GLU A 93 -6.90 18.96 24.57
N ILE A 94 -5.87 18.75 23.74
CA ILE A 94 -4.80 19.72 23.47
C ILE A 94 -4.73 20.01 21.96
N PHE A 95 -4.54 21.27 21.57
CA PHE A 95 -4.50 21.76 20.18
C PHE A 95 -5.80 21.62 19.37
N GLY A 96 -6.87 21.04 19.93
CA GLY A 96 -8.15 20.90 19.24
C GLY A 96 -8.00 20.20 17.89
N GLU A 97 -8.72 20.67 16.87
CA GLU A 97 -8.64 20.08 15.53
C GLU A 97 -7.25 20.21 14.86
N ASN A 98 -6.44 21.18 15.27
CA ASN A 98 -5.09 21.39 14.73
C ASN A 98 -4.15 20.23 15.03
N LEU A 99 -4.43 19.46 16.10
CA LEU A 99 -3.66 18.27 16.44
C LEU A 99 -3.63 17.27 15.27
N PHE A 100 -4.76 17.05 14.59
CA PHE A 100 -4.84 16.10 13.49
C PHE A 100 -4.00 16.52 12.29
N TYR A 101 -3.91 17.82 12.00
CA TYR A 101 -3.03 18.31 10.94
C TYR A 101 -1.55 18.07 11.26
N VAL A 102 -1.15 18.31 12.51
CA VAL A 102 0.22 18.05 12.98
C VAL A 102 0.53 16.56 12.93
N LEU A 103 -0.37 15.71 13.45
CA LEU A 103 -0.22 14.25 13.44
C LEU A 103 -0.11 13.70 12.01
N ASN A 104 -0.98 14.14 11.11
CA ASN A 104 -0.92 13.73 9.70
C ASN A 104 0.37 14.21 9.03
N THR A 105 0.82 15.43 9.33
CA THR A 105 2.08 15.94 8.77
C THR A 105 3.26 15.11 9.23
N LEU A 106 3.38 14.85 10.55
CA LEU A 106 4.45 14.01 11.09
C LEU A 106 4.38 12.58 10.56
N TYR A 107 3.17 12.03 10.45
CA TYR A 107 2.92 10.73 9.85
C TYR A 107 3.48 10.66 8.42
N TRP A 108 3.04 11.57 7.55
CA TRP A 108 3.47 11.58 6.14
C TRP A 108 4.95 11.92 5.97
N VAL A 109 5.50 12.86 6.76
CA VAL A 109 6.94 13.15 6.76
C VAL A 109 7.73 11.90 7.14
N GLY A 110 7.30 11.16 8.15
CA GLY A 110 7.94 9.90 8.54
C GLY A 110 7.93 8.87 7.42
N TRP A 111 6.76 8.62 6.81
CA TRP A 111 6.63 7.62 5.74
C TRP A 111 7.33 8.01 4.44
N ILE A 112 7.28 9.28 4.04
CA ILE A 112 8.01 9.76 2.86
C ILE A 112 9.52 9.56 3.08
N ASN A 113 10.06 9.94 4.24
CA ASN A 113 11.48 9.70 4.54
C ASN A 113 11.82 8.21 4.55
N PHE A 114 10.94 7.37 5.08
CA PHE A 114 11.10 5.92 5.04
C PHE A 114 11.15 5.38 3.60
N TYR A 115 10.23 5.79 2.73
CA TYR A 115 10.23 5.38 1.33
C TYR A 115 11.46 5.90 0.56
N VAL A 116 11.84 7.16 0.76
CA VAL A 116 13.07 7.73 0.18
C VAL A 116 14.29 6.94 0.65
N GLY A 117 14.35 6.56 1.93
CA GLY A 117 15.39 5.68 2.46
C GLY A 117 15.44 4.33 1.76
N LEU A 118 14.27 3.69 1.55
CA LEU A 118 14.19 2.43 0.80
C LEU A 118 14.62 2.57 -0.66
N PHE A 119 14.23 3.67 -1.33
CA PHE A 119 14.69 3.97 -2.68
C PHE A 119 16.21 4.15 -2.72
N ASN A 120 16.79 4.86 -1.76
CA ASN A 120 18.23 5.02 -1.66
C ASN A 120 18.96 3.70 -1.42
N CYS A 121 18.32 2.70 -0.81
CA CYS A 121 18.89 1.37 -0.60
C CYS A 121 18.82 0.46 -1.84
N LEU A 122 18.18 0.88 -2.94
CA LEU A 122 18.08 0.03 -4.14
C LEU A 122 19.45 -0.18 -4.81
N PRO A 123 19.71 -1.38 -5.35
CA PRO A 123 20.97 -1.72 -6.02
C PRO A 123 21.03 -1.16 -7.45
N ALA A 124 20.89 0.15 -7.61
CA ALA A 124 20.92 0.83 -8.91
C ALA A 124 21.71 2.15 -8.81
N ILE A 125 22.76 2.31 -9.61
CA ILE A 125 23.50 3.57 -9.74
C ILE A 125 22.60 4.54 -10.53
N PRO A 126 22.28 5.76 -10.05
CA PRO A 126 23.09 6.61 -9.16
C PRO A 126 22.79 6.57 -7.65
N LEU A 127 21.89 5.70 -7.16
CA LEU A 127 21.46 5.64 -5.77
C LEU A 127 22.59 5.12 -4.86
N ASP A 128 22.58 5.53 -3.58
CA ASP A 128 23.65 5.21 -2.61
C ASP A 128 23.82 3.70 -2.40
N GLY A 129 22.69 2.97 -2.34
CA GLY A 129 22.63 1.51 -2.24
C GLY A 129 23.25 0.82 -3.45
N GLY A 130 23.23 1.44 -4.63
CA GLY A 130 23.90 0.94 -5.83
C GLY A 130 25.43 0.90 -5.68
N ARG A 131 26.03 1.89 -5.02
CA ARG A 131 27.48 1.94 -4.75
C ARG A 131 27.88 0.90 -3.70
N VAL A 132 27.17 0.89 -2.58
CA VAL A 132 27.41 -0.08 -1.49
C VAL A 132 27.23 -1.51 -1.99
N PHE A 133 26.17 -1.78 -2.77
CA PHE A 133 25.93 -3.07 -3.37
C PHE A 133 27.04 -3.45 -4.37
N HIS A 134 27.46 -2.51 -5.23
CA HIS A 134 28.56 -2.75 -6.16
C HIS A 134 29.86 -3.10 -5.43
N GLU A 135 30.24 -2.37 -4.38
CA GLU A 135 31.45 -2.64 -3.61
C GLU A 135 31.39 -3.99 -2.89
N ALA A 136 30.28 -4.27 -2.19
CA ALA A 136 30.08 -5.54 -1.50
C ALA A 136 30.09 -6.73 -2.48
N PHE A 137 29.36 -6.60 -3.59
CA PHE A 137 29.28 -7.65 -4.61
C PHE A 137 30.62 -7.87 -5.31
N THR A 138 31.33 -6.78 -5.62
CA THR A 138 32.69 -6.84 -6.19
C THR A 138 33.65 -7.52 -5.24
N ALA A 139 33.64 -7.21 -3.94
CA ALA A 139 34.50 -7.83 -2.94
C ALA A 139 34.25 -9.34 -2.81
N VAL A 140 32.98 -9.77 -2.86
CA VAL A 140 32.61 -11.20 -2.84
C VAL A 140 33.07 -11.91 -4.11
N LEU A 141 32.85 -11.29 -5.28
CA LEU A 141 33.12 -11.92 -6.57
C LEU A 141 34.62 -11.92 -6.91
N SER A 142 35.35 -10.87 -6.58
CA SER A 142 36.80 -10.78 -6.77
C SER A 142 37.55 -11.77 -5.88
N ARG A 143 37.07 -11.99 -4.65
CA ARG A 143 37.62 -13.01 -3.75
C ARG A 143 37.50 -14.44 -4.33
N ARG A 144 36.50 -14.70 -5.17
CA ARG A 144 36.25 -16.03 -5.74
C ARG A 144 36.77 -16.21 -7.18
N PHE A 145 36.79 -15.13 -7.97
CA PHE A 145 37.06 -15.19 -9.42
C PHE A 145 38.17 -14.23 -9.89
N GLY A 146 38.83 -13.53 -8.97
CA GLY A 146 39.90 -12.56 -9.31
C GLY A 146 39.39 -11.41 -10.16
N GLU A 147 40.19 -10.96 -11.13
CA GLU A 147 39.88 -9.83 -12.03
C GLU A 147 38.58 -10.04 -12.84
N LYS A 148 38.25 -11.29 -13.18
CA LYS A 148 36.98 -11.62 -13.88
C LYS A 148 35.75 -11.31 -13.02
N GLY A 149 35.88 -11.38 -11.70
CA GLY A 149 34.80 -11.05 -10.77
C GLY A 149 34.45 -9.55 -10.79
N GLU A 150 35.44 -8.69 -10.98
CA GLU A 150 35.19 -7.25 -11.05
C GLU A 150 34.44 -6.86 -12.33
N GLU A 151 34.82 -7.44 -13.47
CA GLU A 151 34.15 -7.17 -14.75
C GLU A 151 32.70 -7.67 -14.75
N VAL A 152 32.46 -8.86 -14.19
CA VAL A 152 31.11 -9.42 -14.04
C VAL A 152 30.27 -8.57 -13.10
N SER A 153 30.82 -8.13 -11.97
CA SER A 153 30.12 -7.25 -11.02
C SER A 153 29.63 -5.96 -11.68
N LYS A 154 30.51 -5.26 -12.41
CA LYS A 154 30.17 -4.02 -13.14
C LYS A 154 29.06 -4.24 -14.16
N LYS A 155 29.10 -5.34 -14.91
CA LYS A 155 28.03 -5.70 -15.86
C LYS A 155 26.72 -5.97 -15.14
N VAL A 156 26.73 -6.80 -14.09
CA VAL A 156 25.53 -7.16 -13.32
C VAL A 156 24.85 -5.94 -12.73
N VAL A 157 25.59 -5.06 -12.05
CA VAL A 157 25.04 -3.84 -11.44
C VAL A 157 24.42 -2.92 -12.51
N ARG A 158 25.08 -2.78 -13.67
CA ARG A 158 24.55 -1.97 -14.77
C ARG A 158 23.26 -2.55 -15.35
N TYR A 159 23.22 -3.86 -15.61
CA TYR A 159 22.02 -4.51 -16.14
C TYR A 159 20.87 -4.49 -15.14
N LEU A 160 21.15 -4.70 -13.84
CA LEU A 160 20.14 -4.58 -12.78
C LEU A 160 19.55 -3.17 -12.75
N ALA A 161 20.40 -2.13 -12.80
CA ALA A 161 19.93 -0.76 -12.86
C ALA A 161 19.01 -0.54 -14.08
N TYR A 162 19.42 -0.98 -15.28
CA TYR A 162 18.59 -0.87 -16.48
C TYR A 162 17.26 -1.62 -16.36
N ILE A 163 17.26 -2.84 -15.82
CA ILE A 163 16.02 -3.62 -15.62
C ILE A 163 15.08 -2.91 -14.66
N ILE A 164 15.60 -2.37 -13.55
CA ILE A 164 14.80 -1.64 -12.55
C ILE A 164 14.21 -0.37 -13.17
N PHE A 165 15.02 0.46 -13.81
CA PHE A 165 14.52 1.70 -14.43
C PHE A 165 13.57 1.42 -15.61
N ALA A 166 13.86 0.40 -16.42
CA ALA A 166 12.99 0.01 -17.52
C ALA A 166 11.65 -0.54 -17.00
N SER A 167 11.64 -1.35 -15.95
CA SER A 167 10.39 -1.88 -15.38
C SER A 167 9.54 -0.77 -14.76
N MET A 168 10.15 0.19 -14.07
CA MET A 168 9.46 1.38 -13.56
C MET A 168 8.86 2.21 -14.69
N PHE A 169 9.63 2.45 -15.76
CA PHE A 169 9.17 3.19 -16.93
C PHE A 169 8.01 2.47 -17.64
N LEU A 170 8.14 1.16 -17.87
CA LEU A 170 7.11 0.34 -18.48
C LEU A 170 5.82 0.31 -17.65
N SER A 171 5.91 0.23 -16.32
CA SER A 171 4.74 0.28 -15.44
C SER A 171 3.94 1.58 -15.60
N PHE A 172 4.58 2.68 -15.99
CA PHE A 172 3.90 3.95 -16.26
C PHE A 172 3.37 4.04 -17.69
N VAL A 173 4.10 3.49 -18.67
CA VAL A 173 3.74 3.58 -20.10
C VAL A 173 2.64 2.58 -20.48
N ILE A 174 2.69 1.34 -20.00
CA ILE A 174 1.75 0.27 -20.37
C ILE A 174 0.28 0.66 -20.12
N PRO A 175 -0.11 1.20 -18.94
CA PRO A 175 -1.49 1.62 -18.69
C PRO A 175 -1.95 2.82 -19.54
N ASN A 176 -1.00 3.61 -20.07
CA ASN A 176 -1.29 4.80 -20.87
C ASN A 176 -1.35 4.50 -22.37
N LEU A 177 -0.77 3.39 -22.84
CA LEU A 177 -0.84 2.97 -24.25
C LEU A 177 -2.23 2.49 -24.67
N SER A 178 -3.06 1.99 -23.75
CA SER A 178 -4.42 1.54 -24.05
C SER A 178 -5.43 2.69 -24.22
N LYS A 179 -5.01 3.93 -23.99
CA LYS A 179 -5.83 5.15 -24.12
C LYS A 179 -5.54 5.96 -25.38
N LEU A 180 -4.62 5.49 -26.25
CA LEU A 180 -4.27 6.05 -27.56
C LEU A 180 -4.87 5.19 -28.68
#